data_AF-A0A2A9NND7-F1
#
_entry.id   AF-A0A2A9NND7-F1
#
_cell.length_a   1.000
_cell.length_b   1.000
_cell.length_c   1.000
_cell.angle_alpha   90.00
_cell.angle_beta   90.00
_cell.angle_gamma   90.00
#
_symmetry.space_group_name_H-M   'P 1'
#
loop_
_entity.id
_entity.type
_entity.pdbx_description
1 polymer ?
#
loop_
_entity_poly.entity_id
_entity_poly.type
_entity_poly.pdbx_seq_one_letter_code
_entity_poly.pdbx_strand_id
1 'polypeptide(L)' 'MPASAFKAKARPLHVKLTDDVASDTASEGNTVGELTLNPSSFNTGSYGWKGSKRITVELDDAEGGEKTKVQVMLT' A
#
# COMPACT_ATOMS: atom_id res chain seq x y z
N MET A 1 15.88 14.56 -15.80
CA MET A 1 16.98 14.26 -14.85
C MET A 1 17.42 12.82 -15.07
N PRO A 2 18.72 12.47 -15.08
CA PRO A 2 19.14 11.07 -15.20
C PRO A 2 18.62 10.21 -14.03
N ALA A 3 18.33 8.93 -14.28
CA ALA A 3 17.83 8.03 -13.24
C ALA A 3 18.78 7.90 -12.02
N SER A 4 20.09 8.03 -12.24
CA SER A 4 21.10 8.09 -11.17
C SER A 4 20.92 9.32 -10.28
N ALA A 5 20.70 10.50 -10.88
CA ALA A 5 20.44 11.74 -10.16
C ALA A 5 19.08 11.72 -9.44
N PHE A 6 18.07 11.03 -9.98
CA PHE A 6 16.82 10.76 -9.26
C PHE A 6 17.06 9.94 -8.00
N LYS A 7 17.71 8.76 -8.13
CA LYS A 7 17.97 7.87 -6.99
C LYS A 7 18.80 8.52 -5.89
N ALA A 8 19.73 9.40 -6.24
CA ALA A 8 20.55 10.13 -5.26
C ALA A 8 19.76 11.19 -4.47
N LYS A 9 18.68 11.73 -5.04
CA LYS A 9 17.87 12.81 -4.43
C LYS A 9 16.56 12.32 -3.81
N ALA A 10 16.02 11.22 -4.31
CA ALA A 10 14.76 10.67 -3.86
C ALA A 10 14.93 9.93 -2.53
N ARG A 11 13.97 10.12 -1.63
CA ARG A 11 13.85 9.37 -0.37
C ARG A 11 12.81 8.27 -0.50
N PRO A 12 12.90 7.17 0.26
CA PRO A 12 11.82 6.20 0.33
C PRO A 12 10.49 6.85 0.76
N LEU A 13 9.38 6.37 0.22
CA LEU A 13 8.04 6.79 0.61
C LEU A 13 7.42 5.73 1.51
N HIS A 14 6.98 6.12 2.69
CA HIS A 14 6.20 5.25 3.57
C HIS A 14 4.72 5.45 3.28
N VAL A 15 4.05 4.36 2.93
CA VAL A 15 2.62 4.33 2.66
C VAL A 15 1.96 3.52 3.77
N LYS A 16 0.98 4.12 4.42
CA LYS A 16 0.11 3.46 5.39
C LYS A 16 -1.24 3.24 4.72
N LEU A 17 -1.69 2.00 4.69
CA LEU A 17 -2.99 1.60 4.18
C LEU A 17 -3.95 1.45 5.34
N THR A 18 -5.10 2.07 5.22
CA THR A 18 -6.21 1.96 6.16
C THR A 18 -7.44 1.40 5.45
N ASP A 19 -8.29 0.70 6.20
CA ASP A 19 -9.63 0.37 5.72
C ASP A 19 -10.51 1.62 5.76
N ASP A 20 -11.53 1.66 4.90
CA ASP A 20 -12.53 2.71 4.92
C ASP A 20 -13.72 2.19 5.72
N VAL A 21 -13.72 2.46 7.03
CA VAL A 21 -14.90 2.18 7.84
C VAL A 21 -15.86 3.33 7.56
N ALA A 22 -16.96 3.06 6.86
CA ALA A 22 -18.02 4.02 6.58
C ALA A 22 -18.64 4.51 7.90
N SER A 23 -17.96 5.44 8.56
CA SER A 23 -18.49 6.25 9.65
C SER A 23 -18.41 7.68 9.16
N ASP A 24 -19.56 8.36 9.16
CA ASP A 24 -19.76 9.78 8.77
C ASP A 24 -18.97 10.78 9.63
N THR A 25 -18.00 10.30 10.39
CA THR A 25 -17.09 11.07 11.22
C THR A 25 -15.68 10.67 10.84
N ALA A 26 -14.77 11.65 10.75
CA ALA A 26 -13.36 11.52 10.42
C ALA A 26 -12.56 10.65 11.43
N SER A 27 -12.96 9.40 11.64
CA SER A 27 -12.20 8.38 12.33
C SER A 27 -11.19 7.82 11.34
N GLU A 28 -9.90 7.98 11.61
CA GLU A 28 -8.86 7.29 10.85
C GLU A 28 -9.13 5.79 10.89
N GLY A 29 -9.39 5.18 9.72
CA GLY A 29 -9.66 3.75 9.61
C GLY A 29 -8.53 2.88 10.19
N ASN A 30 -8.81 1.61 10.43
CA ASN A 30 -7.83 0.67 10.97
C ASN A 30 -6.71 0.45 9.96
N THR A 31 -5.48 0.37 10.47
CA THR A 31 -4.30 0.16 9.62
C THR A 31 -4.24 -1.27 9.15
N VAL A 32 -4.43 -1.49 7.85
CA VAL A 32 -4.39 -2.80 7.21
C VAL A 32 -2.96 -3.18 6.81
N GLY A 33 -2.09 -2.19 6.63
CA GLY A 33 -0.66 -2.45 6.51
C GLY A 33 0.17 -1.26 6.07
N GLU A 34 1.48 -1.41 6.19
CA GLU A 34 2.44 -0.38 5.78
C GLU A 34 3.43 -0.90 4.74
N LEU A 35 3.81 -0.08 3.76
CA LEU A 35 4.78 -0.41 2.72
C LEU A 35 5.73 0.76 2.49
N THR A 36 7.01 0.45 2.35
CA THR A 36 8.04 1.40 1.91
C THR A 36 8.28 1.26 0.41
N LEU A 37 8.05 2.33 -0.35
CA LEU A 37 8.39 2.40 -1.76
C LEU A 37 9.80 2.99 -1.93
N ASN A 38 10.67 2.26 -2.62
CA ASN A 38 12.06 2.65 -2.83
C ASN A 38 12.26 3.31 -4.20
N PRO A 39 13.09 4.36 -4.30
CA PRO A 39 13.46 4.95 -5.60
C PRO A 39 14.10 3.91 -6.53
N SER A 40 13.55 3.75 -7.73
CA SER A 40 13.96 2.77 -8.72
C SER A 40 13.91 3.33 -10.13
N SER A 41 14.64 2.68 -11.03
CA SER A 41 14.50 2.82 -12.48
C SER A 41 13.55 1.74 -13.01
N PHE A 42 12.91 2.02 -14.15
CA PHE A 42 12.06 1.09 -14.89
C PHE A 42 12.72 0.72 -16.22
N ASN A 43 12.36 -0.46 -16.76
CA ASN A 43 12.91 -0.94 -18.04
C ASN A 43 12.48 -0.08 -19.24
N THR A 44 11.41 0.71 -19.07
CA THR A 44 10.93 1.70 -20.05
C THR A 44 11.77 2.99 -20.07
N GLY A 45 12.82 3.09 -19.25
CA GLY A 45 13.66 4.28 -19.12
C GLY A 45 13.13 5.34 -18.16
N SER A 46 11.93 5.16 -17.60
CA SER A 46 11.40 6.03 -16.55
C SER A 46 12.02 5.71 -15.18
N TYR A 47 11.77 6.58 -14.20
CA TYR A 47 12.19 6.42 -12.81
C TYR A 47 11.06 6.86 -11.87
N GLY A 48 11.03 6.32 -10.65
CA GLY A 48 9.97 6.54 -9.68
C GLY A 48 10.15 5.67 -8.45
N TRP A 49 9.12 5.47 -7.64
CA TRP A 49 9.18 4.60 -6.46
C TRP A 49 8.55 3.24 -6.75
N LYS A 50 9.17 2.17 -6.24
CA LYS A 50 8.68 0.79 -6.35
C LYS A 50 8.62 0.14 -4.98
N GLY A 51 7.56 -0.60 -4.74
CA GLY A 51 7.42 -1.50 -3.61
C GLY A 51 6.21 -2.37 -3.82
N SER A 52 6.22 -3.56 -3.24
CA SER A 52 5.08 -4.47 -3.29
C SER A 52 4.87 -5.09 -1.92
N LYS A 53 3.61 -5.38 -1.59
CA LYS A 53 3.25 -6.01 -0.32
C LYS A 53 2.03 -6.88 -0.50
N ARG A 54 2.07 -8.07 0.10
CA ARG A 54 0.87 -8.88 0.31
C ARG A 54 0.31 -8.56 1.70
N ILE A 55 -0.97 -8.24 1.75
CA ILE A 55 -1.71 -8.02 3.00
C ILE A 55 -2.85 -9.02 3.09
N THR A 56 -3.29 -9.30 4.31
CA THR A 56 -4.48 -10.13 4.57
C THR A 56 -5.55 -9.22 5.13
N VAL A 57 -6.74 -9.27 4.55
CA VAL A 57 -7.92 -8.52 4.97
C VAL A 57 -8.97 -9.51 5.45
N GLU A 58 -9.60 -9.23 6.59
CA GLU A 58 -10.74 -9.99 7.08
C GLU A 58 -12.02 -9.37 6.52
N LEU A 59 -12.86 -10.20 5.90
CA LEU A 59 -14.18 -9.83 5.41
C LEU A 59 -15.22 -10.30 6.43
N ASP A 60 -16.11 -9.38 6.80
CA ASP A 60 -17.28 -9.73 7.60
C ASP A 60 -18.25 -10.56 6.75
N ASP A 61 -18.82 -11.58 7.37
CA ASP A 61 -19.84 -12.40 6.75
C ASP A 61 -21.22 -11.75 6.93
N ALA A 62 -21.98 -11.60 5.84
CA ALA A 62 -23.26 -10.92 5.83
C ALA A 62 -24.34 -11.63 6.67
N GLU A 63 -24.17 -12.93 6.92
CA GLU A 63 -25.10 -13.78 7.67
C GLU A 63 -24.64 -14.05 9.12
N GLY A 64 -23.57 -13.37 9.59
CA GLY A 64 -23.07 -13.50 10.97
C GLY A 64 -22.22 -14.74 11.23
N GLY A 65 -21.71 -15.38 10.18
CA GLY A 65 -20.79 -16.52 10.26
C GLY A 65 -19.31 -16.14 10.43
N GLU A 66 -18.42 -17.10 10.17
CA GLU A 66 -16.98 -16.98 10.39
C GLU A 66 -16.34 -15.97 9.42
N LYS A 67 -15.49 -15.07 9.94
CA LYS A 67 -14.81 -14.05 9.14
C LYS A 67 -13.89 -14.70 8.09
N THR A 68 -14.04 -14.28 6.84
CA THR A 68 -13.24 -14.83 5.73
C THR A 68 -11.96 -14.03 5.54
N LYS A 69 -10.79 -14.69 5.50
CA LYS A 69 -9.50 -14.05 5.25
C LYS A 69 -9.17 -14.05 3.76
N VAL A 70 -8.97 -12.87 3.19
CA VAL A 70 -8.57 -12.69 1.79
C VAL A 70 -7.18 -12.06 1.71
N GLN A 71 -6.33 -12.58 0.82
CA GLN A 71 -5.03 -12.00 0.55
C GLN A 71 -5.11 -11.01 -0.62
N VAL A 72 -4.61 -9.79 -0.40
CA VAL A 72 -4.52 -8.74 -1.42
C VAL A 72 -3.04 -8.50 -1.72
N MET A 73 -2.72 -8.38 -3.01
CA MET A 73 -1.37 -8.04 -3.47
C MET A 73 -1.35 -6.58 -3.94
N LEU A 74 -0.53 -5.76 -3.30
CA LEU A 74 -0.18 -4.41 -3.72
C LEU A 74 1.08 -4.48 -4.59
N THR A 75 1.02 -4.00 -5.82
CA THR A 75 2.11 -4.03 -6.82
C THR A 75 2.35 -2.69 -7.47
#